data_AF-A0A1V5L178-F1
#
_entry.id   AF-A0A1V5L178-F1
#
_cell.length_a   1.000
_cell.length_b   1.000
_cell.length_c   1.000
_cell.angle_alpha   90.00
_cell.angle_beta   90.00
_cell.angle_gamma   90.00
#
_symmetry.space_group_name_H-M   'P 1'
#
loop_
_entity.id
_entity.type
_entity.pdbx_description
1 polymer ?
#
loop_
_entity_poly.entity_id
_entity_poly.type
_entity_poly.pdbx_seq_one_letter_code
_entity_poly.pdbx_strand_id
1 'polypeptide(L)'
;MSGSCKLGKKSLSPKLVAMLERDGVLIIPLPGHLQKEDQLKIKACQQYAISDFARNLVVLDTGHAKLMTSYFPLEVLRTLEGFQDAQYADPYSGGRGNSVRFMAMAPCDDSLKVSGAANLFCAGEKTGLMVGHTEAIVTGFLAGHNAVRLLAGQEPLILPPDLACGDIISFMHREMKKPEGMGKKYTFSGSVYFERMLERGLYSTDGAAIKARVAAANLTGVFRRKLIKKD
;
A
#
# COMPACT_ATOMS: atom_id res chain seq x y z
N MET A 1 -2.71 10.66 -5.66
CA MET A 1 -3.46 9.68 -6.50
C MET A 1 -2.83 8.31 -6.39
N SER A 2 -3.62 7.25 -6.48
CA SER A 2 -3.14 5.88 -6.39
C SER A 2 -3.79 5.06 -7.48
N GLY A 3 -3.03 4.63 -8.46
CA GLY A 3 -3.60 3.83 -9.51
C GLY A 3 -2.56 3.36 -10.49
N SER A 4 -2.97 2.40 -11.28
CA SER A 4 -2.32 1.97 -12.51
C SER A 4 -3.40 1.99 -13.57
N CYS A 5 -3.07 2.40 -14.79
CA CYS A 5 -3.94 2.12 -15.91
C CYS A 5 -3.63 0.77 -16.54
N LYS A 6 -4.61 0.18 -17.20
CA LYS A 6 -4.47 -1.07 -17.95
C LYS A 6 -4.82 -0.81 -19.40
N LEU A 7 -4.04 -1.40 -20.28
CA LEU A 7 -4.29 -1.43 -21.71
C LEU A 7 -4.78 -2.81 -22.11
N GLY A 8 -5.63 -2.85 -23.13
CA GLY A 8 -5.98 -4.12 -23.78
C GLY A 8 -4.77 -4.68 -24.52
N LYS A 9 -4.33 -5.90 -24.22
CA LYS A 9 -3.18 -6.52 -24.92
C LYS A 9 -3.36 -6.53 -26.44
N LYS A 10 -4.58 -6.78 -26.91
CA LYS A 10 -4.94 -6.77 -28.35
C LYS A 10 -4.75 -5.41 -29.04
N SER A 11 -4.60 -4.33 -28.27
CA SER A 11 -4.37 -2.97 -28.78
C SER A 11 -2.88 -2.61 -28.89
N LEU A 12 -2.00 -3.53 -28.50
CA LEU A 12 -0.55 -3.38 -28.59
C LEU A 12 -0.02 -4.24 -29.73
N SER A 13 1.20 -3.95 -30.20
CA SER A 13 1.82 -4.76 -31.24
C SER A 13 2.03 -6.21 -30.77
N PRO A 14 1.88 -7.20 -31.67
CA PRO A 14 2.07 -8.61 -31.32
C PRO A 14 3.44 -8.89 -30.67
N LYS A 15 4.48 -8.17 -31.11
CA LYS A 15 5.83 -8.25 -30.54
C LYS A 15 5.87 -7.85 -29.06
N LEU A 16 5.23 -6.74 -28.70
CA LEU A 16 5.19 -6.29 -27.30
C LEU A 16 4.36 -7.23 -26.44
N VAL A 17 3.22 -7.72 -26.95
CA VAL A 17 2.39 -8.69 -26.22
C VAL A 17 3.18 -9.97 -25.93
N ALA A 18 3.85 -10.53 -26.94
CA ALA A 18 4.66 -11.73 -26.77
C ALA A 18 5.79 -11.54 -25.76
N MET A 19 6.47 -10.39 -25.78
CA MET A 19 7.50 -10.06 -24.79
C MET A 19 6.91 -9.92 -23.38
N LEU A 20 5.78 -9.20 -23.24
CA LEU A 20 5.11 -9.01 -21.96
C LEU A 20 4.65 -10.32 -21.34
N GLU A 21 4.10 -11.23 -22.14
CA GLU A 21 3.62 -12.54 -21.68
C GLU A 21 4.75 -13.49 -21.33
N ARG A 22 5.86 -13.43 -22.06
CA ARG A 22 7.05 -14.23 -21.79
C ARG A 22 7.77 -13.78 -20.53
N ASP A 23 8.00 -12.47 -20.39
CA ASP A 23 8.87 -11.91 -19.37
C ASP A 23 8.10 -11.42 -18.13
N GLY A 24 6.77 -11.28 -18.23
CA GLY A 24 5.90 -10.73 -17.19
C GLY A 24 6.02 -9.21 -17.00
N VAL A 25 6.99 -8.57 -17.65
CA VAL A 25 7.26 -7.14 -17.56
C VAL A 25 7.84 -6.61 -18.88
N LEU A 26 7.46 -5.38 -19.24
CA LEU A 26 8.12 -4.56 -20.26
C LEU A 26 8.66 -3.29 -19.62
N ILE A 27 9.88 -2.91 -20.02
CA ILE A 27 10.50 -1.64 -19.64
C ILE A 27 10.86 -0.92 -20.93
N ILE A 28 10.21 0.21 -21.17
CA ILE A 28 10.38 0.99 -22.40
C ILE A 28 10.92 2.37 -22.04
N PRO A 29 12.14 2.71 -22.46
CA PRO A 29 12.70 4.04 -22.23
C PRO A 29 11.82 5.12 -22.86
N LEU A 30 11.50 6.16 -22.09
CA LEU A 30 10.75 7.30 -22.57
C LEU A 30 11.70 8.33 -23.20
N PRO A 31 11.33 8.93 -24.35
CA PRO A 31 12.02 10.10 -24.90
C PRO A 31 12.15 11.20 -23.84
N GLY A 32 13.26 11.97 -23.86
CA GLY A 32 13.57 12.98 -22.83
C GLY A 32 12.43 13.97 -22.54
N HIS A 33 11.71 14.41 -23.57
CA HIS A 33 10.56 15.33 -23.44
C HIS A 33 9.31 14.69 -22.78
N LEU A 34 9.27 13.37 -22.62
CA LEU A 34 8.20 12.61 -21.96
C LEU A 34 8.58 12.12 -20.57
N GLN A 35 9.83 12.33 -20.14
CA GLN A 35 10.26 11.98 -18.80
C GLN A 35 9.67 12.98 -17.80
N LYS A 36 9.05 12.47 -16.74
CA LYS A 36 8.28 13.30 -15.78
C LYS A 36 8.84 13.15 -14.37
N GLU A 37 10.03 13.69 -14.15
CA GLU A 37 10.69 13.66 -12.84
C GLU A 37 9.81 14.27 -11.73
N ASP A 38 9.03 15.32 -12.04
CA ASP A 38 8.15 15.99 -11.08
C ASP A 38 6.86 15.23 -10.72
N GLN A 39 6.37 14.31 -11.58
CA GLN A 39 5.11 13.58 -11.31
C GLN A 39 5.24 12.45 -10.29
N LEU A 40 6.47 12.07 -9.93
CA LEU A 40 6.73 11.03 -8.91
C LEU A 40 6.20 11.42 -7.52
N LYS A 41 6.14 12.72 -7.21
CA LYS A 41 5.69 13.25 -5.89
C LYS A 41 4.18 13.09 -5.64
N ILE A 42 3.37 12.85 -6.67
CA ILE A 42 1.89 12.82 -6.58
C ILE A 42 1.36 11.41 -6.24
N LYS A 43 2.20 10.37 -6.38
CA LYS A 43 1.80 8.97 -6.14
C LYS A 43 1.66 8.68 -4.65
N ALA A 44 0.56 8.02 -4.29
CA ALA A 44 0.35 7.55 -2.93
C ALA A 44 1.30 6.40 -2.56
N CYS A 45 1.70 5.57 -3.52
CA CYS A 45 2.66 4.50 -3.31
C CYS A 45 4.08 5.04 -3.53
N GLN A 46 4.71 5.53 -2.46
CA GLN A 46 6.03 6.14 -2.49
C GLN A 46 7.15 5.16 -2.93
N GLN A 47 6.95 3.85 -2.77
CA GLN A 47 7.90 2.82 -3.24
C GLN A 47 8.15 2.83 -4.77
N TYR A 48 7.27 3.46 -5.54
CA TYR A 48 7.40 3.61 -7.01
C TYR A 48 7.83 5.02 -7.43
N ALA A 49 8.25 5.86 -6.48
CA ALA A 49 8.76 7.21 -6.73
C ALA A 49 10.28 7.23 -7.02
N ILE A 50 10.78 6.21 -7.73
CA ILE A 50 12.20 6.10 -8.13
C ILE A 50 12.39 6.57 -9.58
N SER A 51 13.60 7.05 -9.91
CA SER A 51 13.95 7.62 -11.22
C SER A 51 13.63 6.69 -12.39
N ASP A 52 13.73 5.38 -12.20
CA ASP A 52 13.42 4.39 -13.22
C ASP A 52 11.97 4.46 -13.71
N PHE A 53 11.00 4.78 -12.85
CA PHE A 53 9.60 4.97 -13.25
C PHE A 53 9.32 6.35 -13.88
N ALA A 54 10.24 7.32 -13.73
CA ALA A 54 10.15 8.59 -14.45
C ALA A 54 10.77 8.51 -15.85
N ARG A 55 11.82 7.69 -16.01
CA ARG A 55 12.56 7.53 -17.26
C ARG A 55 12.01 6.44 -18.16
N ASN A 56 11.28 5.48 -17.61
CA ASN A 56 10.75 4.34 -18.36
C ASN A 56 9.24 4.19 -18.18
N LEU A 57 8.57 3.76 -19.24
CA LEU A 57 7.25 3.17 -19.18
C LEU A 57 7.39 1.70 -18.76
N VAL A 58 7.00 1.41 -17.52
CA VAL A 58 6.99 0.05 -16.98
C VAL A 58 5.58 -0.53 -17.12
N VAL A 59 5.48 -1.68 -17.77
CA VAL A 59 4.23 -2.42 -18.02
C VAL A 59 4.34 -3.80 -17.38
N LEU A 60 3.37 -4.20 -16.59
CA LEU A 60 3.31 -5.53 -15.96
C LEU A 60 2.21 -6.38 -16.60
N ASP A 61 2.45 -7.68 -16.72
CA ASP A 61 1.41 -8.61 -17.11
C ASP A 61 0.56 -8.98 -15.89
N THR A 62 -0.69 -8.52 -15.88
CA THR A 62 -1.68 -8.92 -14.87
C THR A 62 -2.93 -9.50 -15.54
N GLY A 63 -2.77 -10.17 -16.69
CA GLY A 63 -3.84 -10.53 -17.62
C GLY A 63 -4.15 -9.39 -18.61
N HIS A 64 -4.05 -8.14 -18.15
CA HIS A 64 -3.96 -6.95 -18.99
C HIS A 64 -2.54 -6.39 -18.96
N ALA A 65 -2.23 -5.49 -19.91
CA ALA A 65 -0.99 -4.71 -19.88
C ALA A 65 -1.12 -3.55 -18.88
N LYS A 66 -0.66 -3.76 -17.65
CA LYS A 66 -0.81 -2.80 -16.54
C LYS A 66 0.35 -1.82 -16.52
N LEU A 67 0.07 -0.56 -16.83
CA LEU A 67 1.03 0.53 -16.75
C LEU A 67 1.26 0.93 -15.28
N MET A 68 2.51 1.02 -14.86
CA MET A 68 2.88 1.46 -13.51
C MET A 68 2.84 2.99 -13.33
N THR A 69 1.87 3.64 -13.99
CA THR A 69 1.51 5.05 -13.83
C THR A 69 0.01 5.20 -13.63
N SER A 70 -0.40 6.20 -12.85
CA SER A 70 -1.81 6.47 -12.56
C SER A 70 -2.60 6.91 -13.80
N TYR A 71 -1.89 7.51 -14.76
CA TYR A 71 -2.43 8.02 -16.01
C TYR A 71 -1.29 8.25 -17.01
N PHE A 72 -1.54 7.98 -18.29
CA PHE A 72 -0.67 8.34 -19.40
C PHE A 72 -1.55 8.80 -20.58
N PRO A 73 -1.40 10.04 -21.11
CA PRO A 73 -2.25 10.51 -22.19
C PRO A 73 -2.15 9.60 -23.42
N LEU A 74 -3.29 9.17 -23.98
CA LEU A 74 -3.33 8.23 -25.10
C LEU A 74 -2.61 8.77 -26.32
N GLU A 75 -2.79 10.05 -26.61
CA GLU A 75 -2.16 10.75 -27.73
C GLU A 75 -0.63 10.71 -27.63
N VAL A 76 -0.08 10.76 -26.42
CA VAL A 76 1.35 10.60 -26.17
C VAL A 76 1.74 9.13 -26.18
N LEU A 77 0.94 8.24 -25.60
CA LEU A 77 1.24 6.81 -25.54
C LEU A 77 1.35 6.22 -26.95
N ARG A 78 0.46 6.64 -27.84
CA ARG A 78 0.39 6.18 -29.23
C ARG A 78 1.51 6.71 -30.12
N THR A 79 2.38 7.60 -29.63
CA THR A 79 3.61 7.96 -30.34
C THR A 79 4.73 6.94 -30.11
N LEU A 80 4.60 6.07 -29.10
CA LEU A 80 5.60 5.05 -28.80
C LEU A 80 5.46 3.84 -29.73
N GLU A 81 6.61 3.28 -30.13
CA GLU A 81 6.64 2.11 -31.00
C GLU A 81 5.93 0.91 -30.35
N GLY A 82 4.92 0.38 -31.04
CA GLY A 82 4.12 -0.75 -30.60
C GLY A 82 2.89 -0.39 -29.76
N PHE A 83 2.66 0.90 -29.49
CA PHE A 83 1.50 1.42 -28.76
C PHE A 83 0.55 2.25 -29.63
N GLN A 84 0.76 2.31 -30.94
CA GLN A 84 0.02 3.21 -31.84
C GLN A 84 -1.50 3.03 -31.78
N ASP A 85 -1.96 1.80 -31.53
CA ASP A 85 -3.38 1.47 -31.40
C ASP A 85 -3.83 1.31 -29.95
N ALA A 86 -3.00 1.68 -28.96
CA ALA A 86 -3.23 1.42 -27.55
C ALA A 86 -4.61 1.90 -27.09
N GLN A 87 -5.33 1.04 -26.38
CA GLN A 87 -6.66 1.31 -25.84
C GLN A 87 -6.68 0.99 -24.34
N TYR A 88 -7.25 1.92 -23.57
CA TYR A 88 -7.49 1.71 -22.15
C TYR A 88 -8.53 0.61 -21.95
N ALA A 89 -8.19 -0.35 -21.10
CA ALA A 89 -9.11 -1.34 -20.55
C ALA A 89 -9.56 -0.95 -19.13
N ASP A 90 -8.76 -0.16 -18.40
CA ASP A 90 -9.11 0.30 -17.05
C ASP A 90 -8.29 1.55 -16.67
N PRO A 91 -8.92 2.67 -16.28
CA PRO A 91 -10.36 2.93 -16.45
C PRO A 91 -10.72 3.00 -17.94
N TYR A 92 -11.94 2.60 -18.31
CA TYR A 92 -12.41 2.77 -19.70
C TYR A 92 -12.48 4.24 -20.13
N SER A 93 -12.73 5.15 -19.18
CA SER A 93 -12.78 6.59 -19.47
C SER A 93 -11.41 7.18 -19.83
N GLY A 94 -10.31 6.45 -19.59
CA GLY A 94 -8.95 6.95 -19.79
C GLY A 94 -8.66 8.23 -18.98
N GLY A 95 -9.43 8.53 -17.93
CA GLY A 95 -9.36 9.81 -17.22
C GLY A 95 -8.21 9.95 -16.22
N ARG A 96 -7.97 11.19 -15.78
CA ARG A 96 -6.92 11.57 -14.80
C ARG A 96 -7.26 11.26 -13.34
N GLY A 97 -8.42 10.66 -13.04
CA GLY A 97 -9.00 10.55 -11.69
C GLY A 97 -8.92 9.19 -11.00
N ASN A 98 -8.02 8.29 -11.43
CA ASN A 98 -8.07 6.90 -10.95
C ASN A 98 -7.62 6.79 -9.50
N SER A 99 -8.58 6.38 -8.66
CA SER A 99 -8.41 6.04 -7.25
C SER A 99 -7.72 7.14 -6.43
N VAL A 100 -8.56 8.07 -5.98
CA VAL A 100 -8.23 9.10 -5.00
C VAL A 100 -8.37 8.49 -3.60
N ARG A 101 -7.27 8.43 -2.87
CA ARG A 101 -7.20 7.84 -1.53
C ARG A 101 -7.02 8.93 -0.48
N PHE A 102 -7.25 8.59 0.78
CA PHE A 102 -7.09 9.49 1.93
C PHE A 102 -8.05 10.69 1.95
N MET A 103 -9.23 10.57 1.33
CA MET A 103 -10.27 11.61 1.38
C MET A 103 -10.94 11.71 2.76
N ALA A 104 -10.87 10.65 3.57
CA ALA A 104 -11.39 10.65 4.93
C ALA A 104 -10.70 9.57 5.77
N MET A 105 -10.21 9.97 6.95
CA MET A 105 -9.64 9.10 7.98
C MET A 105 -10.54 9.15 9.23
N ALA A 106 -10.59 8.05 9.98
CA ALA A 106 -11.29 7.98 11.26
C ALA A 106 -10.26 8.17 12.39
N PRO A 107 -10.30 9.27 13.16
CA PRO A 107 -9.38 9.44 14.29
C PRO A 107 -9.51 8.27 15.26
N CYS A 108 -8.41 7.57 15.52
CA CYS A 108 -8.36 6.41 16.41
C CYS A 108 -7.09 6.42 17.27
N ASP A 109 -7.11 5.63 18.35
CA ASP A 109 -5.93 5.35 19.16
C ASP A 109 -5.11 4.16 18.63
N ASP A 110 -4.02 3.79 19.31
CA ASP A 110 -3.15 2.68 18.92
C ASP A 110 -3.81 1.29 19.04
N SER A 111 -4.99 1.20 19.67
CA SER A 111 -5.85 0.00 19.65
C SER A 111 -6.79 -0.05 18.44
N LEU A 112 -6.75 0.99 17.60
CA LEU A 112 -7.61 1.23 16.44
C LEU A 112 -9.08 1.51 16.81
N LYS A 113 -9.35 1.87 18.07
CA LYS A 113 -10.67 2.32 18.51
C LYS A 113 -10.89 3.77 18.07
N VAL A 114 -12.01 4.03 17.41
CA VAL A 114 -12.35 5.36 16.91
C VAL A 114 -12.76 6.28 18.06
N SER A 115 -12.13 7.45 18.11
CA SER A 115 -12.42 8.48 19.11
C SER A 115 -13.86 8.97 18.99
N GLY A 116 -14.55 9.12 20.13
CA GLY A 116 -15.93 9.58 20.18
C GLY A 116 -16.99 8.50 19.92
N ALA A 117 -16.59 7.24 19.69
CA ALA A 117 -17.50 6.11 19.54
C ALA A 117 -17.14 4.97 20.49
N ALA A 118 -18.14 4.43 21.20
CA ALA A 118 -17.89 3.42 22.23
C ALA A 118 -17.48 2.05 21.67
N ASN A 119 -18.00 1.69 20.49
CA ASN A 119 -17.94 0.35 19.90
C ASN A 119 -17.46 0.33 18.44
N LEU A 120 -16.81 1.40 17.97
CA LEU A 120 -16.34 1.50 16.60
C LEU A 120 -14.81 1.35 16.54
N PHE A 121 -14.34 0.44 15.69
CA PHE A 121 -12.93 0.25 15.35
C PHE A 121 -12.73 0.48 13.86
N CYS A 122 -11.55 0.94 13.44
CA CYS A 122 -11.21 1.14 12.04
C CYS A 122 -9.97 0.32 11.63
N ALA A 123 -9.81 0.09 10.32
CA ALA A 123 -8.72 -0.69 9.77
C ALA A 123 -8.32 -0.17 8.38
N GLY A 124 -7.16 -0.60 7.90
CA GLY A 124 -6.58 -0.17 6.63
C GLY A 124 -6.40 1.35 6.57
N GLU A 125 -6.69 1.94 5.41
CA GLU A 125 -6.50 3.39 5.22
C GLU A 125 -7.40 4.27 6.06
N LYS A 126 -8.40 3.71 6.74
CA LYS A 126 -9.23 4.47 7.68
C LYS A 126 -8.51 4.80 8.97
N THR A 127 -7.49 4.03 9.37
CA THR A 127 -6.71 4.30 10.58
C THR A 127 -5.72 5.45 10.38
N GLY A 128 -5.32 5.73 9.14
CA GLY A 128 -4.36 6.80 8.83
C GLY A 128 -3.69 6.65 7.48
N LEU A 129 -2.50 7.24 7.34
CA LEU A 129 -1.76 7.34 6.09
C LEU A 129 -0.94 6.06 5.77
N MET A 130 -1.46 4.90 6.15
CA MET A 130 -0.90 3.59 5.80
C MET A 130 -1.30 3.18 4.38
N VAL A 131 -0.36 2.60 3.64
CA VAL A 131 -0.59 2.12 2.27
C VAL A 131 -0.08 0.70 2.12
N GLY A 132 -0.98 -0.24 1.86
CA GLY A 132 -0.62 -1.58 1.40
C GLY A 132 -1.52 -2.67 1.99
N HIS A 133 -1.40 -3.87 1.40
CA HIS A 133 -2.22 -5.01 1.80
C HIS A 133 -1.82 -5.51 3.19
N THR A 134 -0.52 -5.56 3.48
CA THR A 134 0.00 -6.03 4.76
C THR A 134 -0.48 -5.13 5.91
N GLU A 135 -0.47 -3.82 5.72
CA GLU A 135 -0.96 -2.82 6.66
C GLU A 135 -2.46 -2.98 6.90
N ALA A 136 -3.24 -3.19 5.84
CA ALA A 136 -4.67 -3.46 5.94
C ALA A 136 -4.97 -4.79 6.67
N ILE A 137 -4.18 -5.83 6.43
CA ILE A 137 -4.29 -7.12 7.15
C ILE A 137 -3.96 -6.94 8.63
N VAL A 138 -2.82 -6.31 8.95
CA VAL A 138 -2.37 -6.11 10.33
C VAL A 138 -3.40 -5.32 11.14
N THR A 139 -3.86 -4.19 10.60
CA THR A 139 -4.86 -3.36 11.26
C THR A 139 -6.23 -4.04 11.33
N GLY A 140 -6.63 -4.77 10.28
CA GLY A 140 -7.88 -5.53 10.26
C GLY A 140 -7.92 -6.63 11.33
N PHE A 141 -6.83 -7.40 11.47
CA PHE A 141 -6.70 -8.40 12.53
C PHE A 141 -6.77 -7.77 13.92
N LEU A 142 -6.07 -6.66 14.15
CA LEU A 142 -6.08 -5.98 15.44
C LEU A 142 -7.45 -5.39 15.78
N ALA A 143 -8.06 -4.65 14.85
CA ALA A 143 -9.38 -4.03 15.03
C ALA A 143 -10.47 -5.08 15.28
N GLY A 144 -10.49 -6.16 14.48
CA GLY A 144 -11.42 -7.26 14.67
C GLY A 144 -11.23 -7.98 16.01
N HIS A 145 -9.98 -8.23 16.40
CA HIS A 145 -9.67 -8.81 17.71
C HIS A 145 -10.16 -7.91 18.85
N ASN A 146 -9.91 -6.60 18.77
CA ASN A 146 -10.32 -5.63 19.79
C ASN A 146 -11.83 -5.43 19.86
N ALA A 147 -12.54 -5.54 18.73
CA ALA A 147 -14.00 -5.55 18.73
C ALA A 147 -14.54 -6.74 19.55
N VAL A 148 -13.95 -7.93 19.42
CA VAL A 148 -14.34 -9.11 20.23
C VAL A 148 -13.90 -8.97 21.69
N ARG A 149 -12.72 -8.40 21.97
CA ARG A 149 -12.27 -8.10 23.35
C ARG A 149 -13.26 -7.18 24.05
N LEU A 150 -13.72 -6.13 23.37
CA LEU A 150 -14.73 -5.22 23.90
C LEU A 150 -16.02 -5.96 24.28
N LEU A 151 -16.53 -6.84 23.41
CA LEU A 151 -17.70 -7.68 23.70
C LEU A 151 -17.49 -8.61 24.89
N ALA A 152 -16.25 -9.08 25.09
CA ALA A 152 -15.87 -9.92 26.22
C ALA A 152 -15.57 -9.13 27.51
N GLY A 153 -15.79 -7.81 27.54
CA GLY A 153 -15.45 -6.95 28.68
C GLY A 153 -13.94 -6.84 28.96
N GLN A 154 -13.10 -7.10 27.95
CA GLN A 154 -11.65 -7.02 28.05
C GLN A 154 -11.13 -5.71 27.45
N GLU A 155 -10.08 -5.16 28.06
CA GLU A 155 -9.37 -4.02 27.52
C GLU A 155 -8.82 -4.31 26.10
N PRO A 156 -8.91 -3.36 25.15
CA PRO A 156 -8.33 -3.50 23.83
C PRO A 156 -6.83 -3.81 23.87
N LEU A 157 -6.38 -4.68 22.98
CA LEU A 157 -4.96 -4.96 22.77
C LEU A 157 -4.32 -3.80 22.00
N ILE A 158 -3.18 -3.31 22.50
CA ILE A 158 -2.26 -2.46 21.74
C ILE A 158 -1.04 -3.32 21.42
N LEU A 159 -0.66 -3.39 20.14
CA LEU A 159 0.55 -4.12 19.75
C LEU A 159 1.79 -3.32 20.18
N PRO A 160 2.77 -3.93 20.87
CA PRO A 160 3.93 -3.21 21.37
C PRO A 160 4.83 -2.75 20.23
N PRO A 161 5.55 -1.62 20.41
CA PRO A 161 6.46 -1.09 19.40
C PRO A 161 7.68 -2.00 19.17
N ASP A 162 7.90 -3.04 19.97
CA ASP A 162 8.93 -4.05 19.71
C ASP A 162 8.54 -5.01 18.58
N LEU A 163 7.30 -4.93 18.10
CA LEU A 163 6.85 -5.61 16.88
C LEU A 163 6.67 -4.58 15.77
N ALA A 164 7.08 -4.92 14.54
CA ALA A 164 6.85 -4.06 13.37
C ALA A 164 5.37 -3.65 13.24
N CYS A 165 4.45 -4.58 13.51
CA CYS A 165 3.01 -4.32 13.49
C CYS A 165 2.55 -3.27 14.53
N GLY A 166 3.18 -3.20 15.70
CA GLY A 166 2.84 -2.20 16.73
C GLY A 166 3.57 -0.88 16.53
N ASP A 167 4.82 -0.94 16.08
CA ASP A 167 5.61 0.26 15.77
C ASP A 167 5.01 1.04 14.61
N ILE A 168 4.55 0.40 13.54
CA ILE A 168 3.95 1.14 12.41
C ILE A 168 2.72 1.96 12.84
N ILE A 169 1.87 1.39 13.70
CA ILE A 169 0.63 2.01 14.16
C ILE A 169 0.98 3.21 15.05
N SER A 170 1.74 2.98 16.11
CA SER A 170 2.12 4.03 17.07
C SER A 170 3.00 5.12 16.44
N PHE A 171 3.92 4.76 15.54
CA PHE A 171 4.73 5.70 14.79
C PHE A 171 3.89 6.56 13.86
N MET A 172 3.00 5.95 13.06
CA MET A 172 2.10 6.68 12.16
C MET A 172 1.24 7.67 12.95
N HIS A 173 0.56 7.24 14.03
CA HIS A 173 -0.28 8.13 14.83
C HIS A 173 0.51 9.28 15.45
N ARG A 174 1.74 9.03 15.94
CA ARG A 174 2.61 10.08 16.47
C ARG A 174 3.00 11.09 15.38
N GLU A 175 3.38 10.61 14.21
CA GLU A 175 3.85 11.48 13.13
C GLU A 175 2.69 12.26 12.48
N MET A 176 1.50 11.67 12.37
CA MET A 176 0.31 12.35 11.82
C MET A 176 -0.16 13.55 12.67
N LYS A 177 0.29 13.68 13.92
CA LYS A 177 0.07 14.89 14.74
C LYS A 177 0.90 16.08 14.26
N LYS A 178 1.89 15.85 13.40
CA LYS A 178 2.78 16.88 12.84
C LYS A 178 2.36 17.22 11.41
N PRO A 179 2.40 18.50 10.98
CA PRO A 179 2.10 18.88 9.61
C PRO A 179 2.92 18.11 8.56
N GLU A 180 4.21 17.90 8.80
CA GLU A 180 5.09 17.14 7.89
C GLU A 180 4.72 15.65 7.81
N GLY A 181 4.29 15.06 8.92
CA GLY A 181 3.88 13.66 8.96
C GLY A 181 2.59 13.40 8.16
N MET A 182 1.71 14.40 8.08
CA MET A 182 0.50 14.34 7.25
C MET A 182 0.80 14.27 5.74
N GLY A 183 1.98 14.71 5.31
CA GLY A 183 2.46 14.58 3.94
C GLY A 183 3.06 13.21 3.59
N LYS A 184 3.35 12.37 4.60
CA LYS A 184 4.05 11.10 4.43
C LYS A 184 3.08 9.93 4.19
N LYS A 185 3.66 8.77 3.85
CA LYS A 185 2.98 7.48 3.74
C LYS A 185 3.78 6.45 4.51
N TYR A 186 3.09 5.61 5.27
CA TYR A 186 3.71 4.64 6.16
C TYR A 186 3.44 3.25 5.60
N THR A 187 4.51 2.50 5.31
CA THR A 187 4.37 1.16 4.74
C THR A 187 5.57 0.29 5.07
N PHE A 188 5.33 -1.01 5.19
CA PHE A 188 6.34 -2.05 5.39
C PHE A 188 7.22 -2.28 4.15
N SER A 189 6.87 -1.74 2.98
CA SER A 189 7.58 -2.00 1.73
C SER A 189 8.25 -0.76 1.11
N GLY A 190 8.33 0.34 1.86
CA GLY A 190 9.07 1.53 1.45
C GLY A 190 8.75 2.77 2.28
N SER A 191 9.18 3.93 1.78
CA SER A 191 9.00 5.22 2.45
C SER A 191 9.59 5.27 3.86
N VAL A 192 9.21 6.29 4.62
CA VAL A 192 9.78 6.65 5.92
C VAL A 192 9.65 5.56 6.99
N TYR A 193 8.65 4.69 6.87
CA TYR A 193 8.48 3.62 7.84
C TYR A 193 9.41 2.44 7.58
N PHE A 194 9.67 2.09 6.32
CA PHE A 194 10.57 1.00 5.99
C PHE A 194 12.00 1.30 6.46
N GLU A 195 12.48 2.52 6.24
CA GLU A 195 13.78 3.00 6.75
C GLU A 195 13.86 2.86 8.27
N ARG A 196 12.85 3.36 8.99
CA ARG A 196 12.75 3.19 10.44
C ARG A 196 12.72 1.73 10.87
N MET A 197 11.99 0.87 10.16
CA MET A 197 11.88 -0.55 10.49
C MET A 197 13.25 -1.25 10.37
N LEU A 198 14.07 -0.84 9.40
CA LEU A 198 15.46 -1.29 9.25
C LEU A 198 16.33 -0.75 10.39
N GLU A 199 16.29 0.56 10.67
CA GLU A 199 17.06 1.20 11.75
C GLU A 199 16.78 0.57 13.12
N ARG A 200 15.53 0.17 13.36
CA ARG A 200 15.11 -0.49 14.61
C ARG A 200 15.40 -1.99 14.64
N GLY A 201 15.97 -2.57 13.59
CA GLY A 201 16.21 -4.02 13.49
C GLY A 201 14.92 -4.85 13.50
N LEU A 202 13.79 -4.25 13.12
CA LEU A 202 12.49 -4.91 13.13
C LEU A 202 12.24 -5.72 11.85
N TYR A 203 12.83 -5.29 10.73
CA TYR A 203 12.78 -6.05 9.47
C TYR A 203 13.57 -7.35 9.61
N SER A 204 12.94 -8.47 9.29
CA SER A 204 13.58 -9.79 9.23
C SER A 204 12.78 -10.69 8.30
N THR A 205 13.49 -11.56 7.58
CA THR A 205 12.90 -12.68 6.84
C THR A 205 13.09 -14.02 7.56
N ASP A 206 13.82 -14.03 8.69
CA ASP A 206 14.00 -15.21 9.53
C ASP A 206 12.78 -15.44 10.43
N GLY A 207 12.02 -16.49 10.09
CA GLY A 207 10.84 -16.90 10.84
C GLY A 207 11.12 -17.26 12.31
N ALA A 208 12.31 -17.76 12.66
CA ALA A 208 12.66 -18.09 14.03
C ALA A 208 12.86 -16.82 14.87
N ALA A 209 13.64 -15.86 14.38
CA ALA A 209 13.81 -14.56 15.02
C ALA A 209 12.46 -13.82 15.19
N ILE A 210 11.59 -13.86 14.18
CA ILE A 210 10.26 -13.24 14.27
C ILE A 210 9.42 -13.90 15.37
N LYS A 211 9.39 -15.25 15.42
CA LYS A 211 8.67 -16.00 16.47
C LYS A 211 9.21 -15.68 17.86
N ALA A 212 10.53 -15.62 18.02
CA ALA A 212 11.17 -15.27 19.29
C ALA A 212 10.77 -13.88 19.77
N ARG A 213 10.72 -12.89 18.85
CA ARG A 213 10.28 -11.52 19.15
C ARG A 213 8.81 -11.46 19.59
N VAL A 214 7.93 -12.17 18.89
CA VAL A 214 6.50 -12.28 19.26
C VAL A 214 6.33 -12.98 20.63
N ALA A 215 7.15 -13.99 20.91
CA ALA A 215 7.14 -14.68 22.20
C ALA A 215 7.62 -13.78 23.34
N ALA A 216 8.71 -13.02 23.13
CA ALA A 216 9.22 -12.03 24.10
C ALA A 216 8.17 -10.95 24.42
N ALA A 217 7.32 -10.59 23.46
CA ALA A 217 6.18 -9.70 23.66
C ALA A 217 4.96 -10.37 24.35
N ASN A 218 5.02 -11.65 24.70
CA ASN A 218 3.90 -12.45 25.24
C ASN A 218 2.69 -12.56 24.30
N LEU A 219 2.88 -12.35 23.00
CA LEU A 219 1.80 -12.32 21.99
C LEU A 219 1.70 -13.59 21.14
N THR A 220 2.46 -14.63 21.49
CA THR A 220 2.36 -15.94 20.80
C THR A 220 0.92 -16.44 20.82
N GLY A 221 0.38 -16.64 19.61
CA GLY A 221 -0.97 -17.14 19.40
C GLY A 221 -2.09 -16.21 19.87
N VAL A 222 -1.82 -14.91 20.11
CA VAL A 222 -2.80 -13.97 20.69
C VAL A 222 -4.14 -13.96 19.94
N PHE A 223 -4.10 -13.97 18.60
CA PHE A 223 -5.30 -13.98 17.77
C PHE A 223 -6.01 -15.33 17.68
N ARG A 224 -5.41 -16.42 18.18
CA ARG A 224 -6.01 -17.77 18.21
C ARG A 224 -6.75 -18.06 19.52
N ARG A 225 -6.54 -17.25 20.55
CA ARG A 225 -7.17 -17.46 21.87
C ARG A 225 -8.66 -17.15 21.76
N LYS A 226 -9.51 -18.08 22.23
CA LYS A 226 -10.95 -17.81 22.36
C LYS A 226 -11.17 -16.79 23.47
N LEU A 227 -11.82 -15.68 23.14
CA LEU A 227 -12.11 -14.59 24.09
C LEU A 227 -13.49 -14.71 24.72
N ILE A 228 -14.45 -15.24 23.96
CA ILE A 228 -15.82 -15.49 24.41
C ILE A 228 -15.98 -17.01 24.57
N LYS A 229 -16.42 -17.45 25.74
CA LYS A 229 -16.86 -18.82 25.95
C LYS A 229 -18.27 -18.94 25.36
N LYS A 230 -18.53 -19.99 24.58
CA LYS A 230 -19.91 -20.34 24.25
C LYS A 230 -20.52 -20.91 25.53
N ASP A 231 -21.64 -20.34 25.96
CA ASP A 231 -22.52 -20.94 26.95
C ASP A 231 -23.08 -22.27 26.42
#